data_AF-A0A7C6A4T9-F1
#
_entry.id   AF-A0A7C6A4T9-F1
#
_cell.length_a   1.000
_cell.length_b   1.000
_cell.length_c   1.000
_cell.angle_alpha   90.00
_cell.angle_beta   90.00
_cell.angle_gamma   90.00
#
_symmetry.space_group_name_H-M   'P 1'
#
loop_
_entity.id
_entity.type
_entity.pdbx_description
1 polymer ?
#
loop_
_entity_poly.entity_id
_entity_poly.type
_entity_poly.pdbx_seq_one_letter_code
_entity_poly.pdbx_strand_id
1 'polypeptide(L)'
;MEQWLEAHPRYHCHFTPKWASWLNQVERFFAELTRKRIRRGSFRSVPALQRAIREYVAEPNRHARPFCVDRLGFANHPQSPPL
;
A
#
# COMPACT_ATOMS: atom_id res chain seq x y z
N MET A 1 5.78 -13.20 -20.75
CA MET A 1 5.41 -11.88 -20.18
C MET A 1 5.16 -10.88 -21.29
N GLU A 2 6.09 -10.70 -22.22
CA GLU A 2 5.98 -9.74 -23.34
C GLU A 2 4.73 -9.96 -24.20
N GLN A 3 4.46 -11.18 -24.67
CA GLN A 3 3.24 -11.50 -25.43
C GLN A 3 1.93 -11.14 -24.71
N TRP A 4 1.90 -11.24 -23.38
CA TRP A 4 0.72 -10.84 -22.60
C TRP A 4 0.61 -9.32 -22.53
N LEU A 5 1.72 -8.60 -22.35
CA LEU A 5 1.73 -7.14 -22.33
C LEU A 5 1.37 -6.55 -23.70
N GLU A 6 1.85 -7.15 -24.79
CA GLU A 6 1.48 -6.78 -26.16
C GLU A 6 -0.03 -6.93 -26.40
N ALA A 7 -0.64 -7.99 -25.87
CA ALA A 7 -2.07 -8.21 -25.93
C ALA A 7 -2.88 -7.26 -25.01
N HIS A 8 -2.24 -6.56 -24.06
CA HIS A 8 -2.92 -5.71 -23.06
C HIS A 8 -2.28 -4.31 -22.99
N PRO A 9 -2.49 -3.45 -24.00
CA PRO A 9 -1.78 -2.15 -24.12
C PRO A 9 -2.12 -1.13 -23.02
N ARG A 10 -3.14 -1.41 -22.19
CA ARG A 10 -3.47 -0.59 -21.01
C ARG A 10 -2.43 -0.68 -19.89
N TYR A 11 -1.55 -1.68 -19.93
CA TYR A 11 -0.54 -1.90 -18.90
C TYR A 11 0.83 -1.45 -19.41
N HIS A 12 1.40 -0.43 -18.77
CA HIS A 12 2.75 0.04 -19.02
C HIS A 12 3.67 -0.36 -17.86
N CYS A 13 4.73 -1.11 -18.15
CA CYS A 13 5.71 -1.46 -17.14
C CYS A 13 6.69 -0.30 -16.92
N HIS A 14 6.62 0.32 -15.74
CA HIS A 14 7.64 1.25 -15.27
C HIS A 14 8.63 0.51 -14.37
N PHE A 15 9.88 0.42 -14.80
CA PHE A 15 10.94 -0.18 -14.00
C PHE A 15 11.58 0.90 -13.13
N THR A 16 11.69 0.63 -11.83
CA THR A 16 12.54 1.44 -10.96
C THR A 16 13.99 1.36 -11.46
N PRO A 17 14.71 2.50 -11.60
CA PRO A 17 16.12 2.49 -11.96
C PRO A 17 16.92 1.57 -11.04
N LYS A 18 18.01 0.97 -11.56
CA LYS A 18 18.94 0.23 -10.70
C LYS A 18 19.36 1.14 -9.55
N TRP A 19 19.37 0.59 -8.33
CA TRP A 19 19.71 1.28 -7.08
C TRP A 19 18.64 2.23 -6.50
N ALA A 20 17.48 2.36 -7.15
CA ALA A 20 16.35 3.14 -6.62
C ALA A 20 15.35 2.29 -5.80
N SER A 21 15.84 1.32 -5.01
CA SER A 21 15.00 0.45 -4.18
C SER A 21 14.14 1.21 -3.17
N TRP A 22 14.59 2.40 -2.74
CA TRP A 22 13.83 3.29 -1.85
C TRP A 22 12.51 3.78 -2.45
N LEU A 23 12.38 3.80 -3.79
CA LEU A 23 11.14 4.16 -4.48
C LEU A 23 10.19 2.95 -4.64
N ASN A 24 10.66 1.73 -4.38
CA ASN A 24 9.86 0.53 -4.53
C ASN A 24 8.85 0.39 -3.38
N GLN A 25 7.58 0.72 -3.66
CA GLN A 25 6.50 0.63 -2.70
C GLN A 25 6.23 -0.81 -2.23
N VAL A 26 6.50 -1.80 -3.07
CA VAL A 26 6.31 -3.22 -2.72
C VAL A 26 7.30 -3.63 -1.63
N GLU A 27 8.57 -3.26 -1.77
CA GLU A 27 9.59 -3.52 -0.76
C GLU A 27 9.26 -2.84 0.57
N ARG A 28 8.83 -1.57 0.53
CA ARG A 28 8.41 -0.82 1.73
C ARG A 28 7.23 -1.49 2.42
N PHE A 29 6.22 -1.92 1.66
CA PHE A 29 5.06 -2.62 2.19
C PHE A 29 5.47 -3.92 2.92
N PHE A 30 6.34 -4.74 2.33
CA PHE A 30 6.78 -5.99 2.94
C PHE A 30 7.65 -5.78 4.18
N ALA A 31 8.51 -4.75 4.18
CA ALA A 31 9.27 -4.37 5.35
C ALA A 31 8.35 -4.01 6.53
N GLU A 32 7.27 -3.28 6.25
CA GLU A 32 6.33 -2.85 7.28
C GLU A 32 5.43 -3.99 7.79
N LEU A 33 4.90 -4.83 6.89
CA LEU A 33 4.21 -6.07 7.23
C LEU A 33 5.07 -6.95 8.15
N THR A 34 6.36 -7.10 7.79
CA THR A 34 7.30 -7.90 8.57
C THR A 34 7.49 -7.34 9.97
N ARG A 35 7.71 -6.02 10.08
CA ARG A 35 7.92 -5.33 11.35
C ARG A 35 6.68 -5.34 12.25
N LYS A 36 5.49 -5.09 11.68
CA LYS A 36 4.26 -4.88 12.44
C LYS A 36 3.51 -6.17 12.77
N ARG A 37 3.57 -7.18 11.90
CA ARG A 37 2.78 -8.42 12.06
C ARG A 37 3.63 -9.68 12.18
N ILE A 38 4.59 -9.87 11.28
CA ILE A 38 5.31 -11.16 11.20
C ILE A 38 6.25 -11.36 12.39
N ARG A 39 7.14 -10.40 12.68
CA ARG A 39 8.13 -10.53 13.78
C ARG A 39 7.51 -10.52 15.18
N ARG A 40 6.27 -10.03 15.31
CA ARG A 40 5.54 -9.93 16.58
C ARG A 40 4.53 -11.06 16.78
N GLY A 41 4.25 -11.83 15.73
CA GLY A 41 3.29 -12.92 15.75
C GLY A 41 3.96 -14.28 15.92
N SER A 42 3.27 -15.20 16.61
CA SER A 42 3.58 -16.63 16.59
C SER A 42 2.42 -17.34 15.91
N PHE A 43 2.69 -18.05 14.81
CA PHE A 43 1.68 -18.69 13.99
C PHE A 43 1.82 -20.20 14.09
N ARG A 44 0.75 -20.87 14.54
CA ARG A 44 0.74 -22.34 14.73
C ARG A 44 0.52 -23.11 13.43
N SER A 45 0.21 -22.42 12.33
CA SER A 45 -0.03 -23.03 11.02
C SER A 45 0.07 -22.00 9.88
N VAL A 46 0.29 -22.49 8.65
CA VAL A 46 0.29 -21.65 7.44
C VAL A 46 -1.05 -20.91 7.23
N PRO A 47 -2.23 -21.55 7.39
CA PRO A 47 -3.51 -20.84 7.30
C PRO A 47 -3.64 -19.69 8.32
N ALA A 48 -3.11 -19.86 9.53
CA ALA A 48 -3.12 -18.80 10.54
C ALA A 48 -2.27 -17.59 10.11
N LEU A 49 -1.11 -17.84 9.51
CA LEU A 49 -0.26 -16.79 8.93
C LEU A 49 -0.98 -16.09 7.76
N GLN A 50 -1.55 -16.84 6.83
CA GLN A 50 -2.29 -16.28 5.70
C GLN A 50 -3.45 -15.38 6.16
N ARG A 51 -4.20 -15.81 7.17
CA ARG A 51 -5.27 -15.01 7.77
C ARG A 51 -4.73 -13.69 8.33
N ALA A 52 -3.66 -13.74 9.12
CA ALA A 52 -3.06 -12.53 9.70
C ALA A 52 -2.55 -11.54 8.63
N ILE A 53 -2.02 -12.04 7.51
CA ILE A 53 -1.63 -11.19 6.37
C ILE A 53 -2.86 -10.55 5.73
N ARG A 54 -3.94 -11.30 5.47
CA ARG A 54 -5.18 -10.76 4.89
C ARG A 54 -5.80 -9.70 5.79
N GLU A 55 -5.83 -9.94 7.10
CA GLU A 55 -6.31 -8.97 8.09
C GLU A 55 -5.45 -7.69 8.09
N TYR A 56 -4.13 -7.82 8.02
CA TYR A 56 -3.24 -6.65 7.91
C TYR A 56 -3.50 -5.82 6.65
N VAL A 57 -3.78 -6.45 5.52
CA VAL A 57 -4.12 -5.76 4.26
C VAL A 57 -5.49 -5.09 4.34
N ALA A 58 -6.45 -5.70 5.03
CA ALA A 58 -7.80 -5.18 5.14
C ALA A 58 -7.91 -3.96 6.07
N GLU A 59 -7.08 -3.88 7.11
CA GLU A 59 -7.19 -2.86 8.16
C GLU A 59 -7.03 -1.41 7.64
N PRO A 60 -6.02 -1.07 6.81
CA PRO A 60 -5.90 0.28 6.25
C PRO A 60 -7.09 0.66 5.37
N ASN A 61 -7.69 -0.29 4.64
CA ASN A 61 -8.84 -0.03 3.77
C ASN A 61 -10.09 0.32 4.57
N ARG A 62 -10.24 -0.19 5.81
CA ARG A 62 -11.37 0.15 6.70
C ARG A 62 -11.34 1.59 7.20
N HIS A 63 -10.15 2.19 7.25
CA HIS A 63 -9.93 3.56 7.72
C HIS A 63 -9.45 4.49 6.61
N ALA A 64 -9.60 4.08 5.34
CA ALA A 64 -9.15 4.85 4.19
C ALA A 64 -9.87 6.20 4.18
N ARG A 65 -9.11 7.28 4.27
CA ARG A 65 -9.62 8.64 4.08
C ARG A 65 -9.51 8.98 2.60
N PRO A 66 -10.58 9.48 1.96
CA PRO A 66 -10.49 9.92 0.59
C PRO A 66 -9.42 11.01 0.49
N PHE A 67 -8.52 10.86 -0.47
CA PHE A 67 -7.59 11.92 -0.82
C PHE A 67 -8.40 13.01 -1.53
N CYS A 68 -8.83 14.03 -0.77
CA CYS A 68 -9.54 15.18 -1.32
C CYS A 68 -8.51 16.13 -1.93
N VAL A 69 -8.50 16.21 -3.26
CA VAL A 69 -7.86 17.34 -3.95
C VAL A 69 -8.94 18.39 -4.07
N ASP A 70 -8.94 19.37 -3.16
CA ASP A 70 -9.71 20.57 -3.39
C ASP A 70 -9.04 21.39 -4.51
N ARG A 71 -9.84 22.26 -5.15
CA ARG A 71 -9.39 23.12 -6.26
C ARG A 71 -8.27 24.09 -5.85
N LEU A 72 -7.91 24.12 -4.57
CA LEU A 72 -6.91 25.00 -3.97
C LEU A 72 -5.80 24.21 -3.26
N GLY A 73 -5.38 23.06 -3.79
CA GLY A 73 -4.11 22.42 -3.46
C GLY A 73 -3.83 22.16 -1.96
N PHE A 74 -3.90 20.91 -1.52
CA PHE A 74 -3.34 20.42 -0.25
C PHE A 74 -3.66 21.26 1.01
N ALA A 75 -4.87 21.83 1.14
CA ALA A 75 -5.27 22.50 2.37
C ALA A 75 -5.82 21.48 3.40
N ASN A 76 -4.93 20.81 4.15
CA ASN A 76 -5.31 20.26 5.45
C ASN A 76 -5.28 21.40 6.48
N HIS A 77 -6.39 22.12 6.66
CA HIS A 77 -6.53 23.09 7.76
C HIS A 77 -7.63 22.63 8.72
N PRO A 78 -7.31 22.30 9.99
CA PRO A 78 -8.32 22.17 11.02
C PRO A 78 -8.62 23.55 11.63
N GLN A 79 -9.91 23.84 11.73
CA GLN A 79 -10.60 24.88 12.51
C GLN A 79 -10.90 26.23 11.83
N SER A 80 -12.19 26.43 11.54
CA SER A 80 -12.84 27.75 11.57
C SER A 80 -14.17 27.60 12.31
N PRO A 81 -14.50 28.47 13.29
CA PRO A 81 -15.75 28.37 14.05
C PRO A 81 -16.94 28.86 13.21
N PRO A 82 -18.18 28.41 13.51
CA PRO A 82 -19.36 28.91 12.82
C PRO A 82 -19.70 30.34 13.27
N LEU A 83 -20.20 31.15 12.34
CA LEU A 83 -20.85 32.44 12.62
C LEU A 83 -22.09 32.25 13.49
#